data_AF-A0A9C8H4K1-F1
#
_entry.id   AF-A0A9C8H4K1-F1
#
_cell.length_a   1.000
_cell.length_b   1.000
_cell.length_c   1.000
_cell.angle_alpha   90.00
_cell.angle_beta   90.00
_cell.angle_gamma   90.00
#
_symmetry.space_group_name_H-M   'P 1'
#
loop_
_entity.id
_entity.type
_entity.pdbx_description
1 polymer ?
#
loop_
_entity_poly.entity_id
_entity_poly.type
_entity_poly.pdbx_seq_one_letter_code
_entity_poly.pdbx_strand_id
1 'polypeptide(L)'
;MQWRTADYAGWGRAVRARGTLARPERLGALAAALTARGPAIGNRRSYGDAALNAGGAAIQMTRLDRLLSFDTETGVIEAEAGIPIAELLRLFAPRGWMPPVMPGTGFATLGGCIACDVHGKNHHGAGSFGQHVLAVTLMTDTGPRAVTPG
;
A
#
# COMPACT_ATOMS: atom_id res chain seq x y z
N MET A 1 -16.91 9.12 -4.84
CA MET A 1 -16.34 8.15 -3.89
C MET A 1 -17.43 7.15 -3.58
N GLN A 2 -17.23 5.87 -3.86
CA GLN A 2 -18.25 4.85 -3.65
C GLN A 2 -17.91 4.03 -2.40
N TRP A 3 -18.88 3.94 -1.49
CA TRP A 3 -18.87 2.99 -0.39
C TRP A 3 -19.66 1.76 -0.79
N ARG A 4 -19.14 0.57 -0.46
CA ARG A 4 -19.84 -0.69 -0.73
C ARG A 4 -19.73 -1.61 0.46
N THR A 5 -20.87 -2.14 0.91
CA THR A 5 -20.89 -3.26 1.85
C THR A 5 -20.38 -4.51 1.16
N ALA A 6 -19.38 -5.17 1.74
CA ALA A 6 -18.79 -6.37 1.19
C ALA A 6 -18.34 -7.34 2.29
N ASP A 7 -18.32 -8.62 1.94
CA ASP A 7 -17.59 -9.65 2.67
C ASP A 7 -16.17 -9.73 2.09
N TYR A 8 -15.16 -9.72 2.97
CA TYR A 8 -13.76 -9.72 2.59
C TYR A 8 -12.91 -10.51 3.57
N ALA A 9 -11.74 -10.95 3.10
CA ALA A 9 -10.82 -11.79 3.85
C ALA A 9 -9.37 -11.39 3.54
N GLY A 10 -8.46 -11.74 4.44
CA GLY A 10 -7.04 -11.86 4.13
C GLY A 10 -6.80 -13.01 3.14
N TRP A 11 -5.55 -13.17 2.70
CA TRP A 11 -5.20 -14.17 1.69
C TRP A 11 -5.47 -15.61 2.16
N GLY A 12 -5.30 -15.89 3.45
CA GLY A 12 -5.48 -17.22 4.03
C GLY A 12 -6.94 -17.67 4.14
N ARG A 13 -7.92 -16.75 4.01
CA ARG A 13 -9.36 -17.02 4.11
C ARG A 13 -9.84 -17.71 5.41
N ALA A 14 -8.97 -17.86 6.40
CA ALA A 14 -9.29 -18.44 7.71
C ALA A 14 -10.26 -17.55 8.50
N VAL A 15 -10.10 -16.23 8.38
CA VAL A 15 -10.96 -15.21 8.99
C VAL A 15 -11.54 -14.29 7.92
N ARG A 16 -12.76 -13.81 8.17
CA ARG A 16 -13.53 -12.95 7.25
C ARG A 16 -14.15 -11.80 8.03
N ALA A 17 -14.32 -10.68 7.36
CA ALA A 17 -15.05 -9.53 7.85
C ALA A 17 -16.15 -9.14 6.86
N ARG A 18 -17.27 -8.68 7.39
CA ARG A 18 -18.29 -7.94 6.64
C ARG A 18 -18.23 -6.49 7.09
N GLY A 19 -18.20 -5.56 6.16
CA GLY A 19 -18.07 -4.13 6.47
C GLY A 19 -18.25 -3.25 5.24
N THR A 20 -18.09 -1.94 5.40
CA THR A 20 -18.17 -0.98 4.30
C THR A 20 -16.78 -0.64 3.78
N LEU A 21 -16.57 -0.75 2.47
CA LEU A 21 -15.31 -0.44 1.81
C LEU A 21 -15.43 0.83 1.00
N ALA A 22 -14.64 1.85 1.34
CA ALA A 22 -14.39 2.98 0.46
C ALA A 22 -13.33 2.61 -0.58
N ARG A 23 -13.46 3.13 -1.80
CA ARG A 23 -12.44 2.96 -2.84
C ARG A 23 -12.12 4.31 -3.51
N PRO A 24 -11.33 5.18 -2.87
CA PRO A 24 -10.99 6.50 -3.41
C PRO A 24 -10.04 6.38 -4.61
N GLU A 25 -10.12 7.36 -5.52
CA GLU A 25 -9.29 7.44 -6.75
C GLU A 25 -8.47 8.74 -6.82
N ARG A 26 -8.61 9.60 -5.78
CA ARG A 26 -7.96 10.89 -5.64
C ARG A 26 -7.87 11.29 -4.16
N LEU A 27 -6.89 12.13 -3.81
CA LEU A 27 -6.65 12.57 -2.44
C LEU A 27 -7.89 13.19 -1.76
N GLY A 28 -8.68 14.00 -2.47
CA GLY A 28 -9.89 14.58 -1.88
C GLY A 28 -10.95 13.53 -1.49
N ALA A 29 -11.03 12.41 -2.24
CA ALA A 29 -11.91 11.30 -1.86
C ALA A 29 -11.31 10.48 -0.70
N LEU A 30 -9.99 10.35 -0.64
CA LEU A 30 -9.32 9.74 0.50
C LEU A 30 -9.55 10.55 1.79
N ALA A 31 -9.39 11.87 1.73
CA ALA A 31 -9.66 12.76 2.87
C ALA A 31 -11.10 12.63 3.39
N ALA A 32 -12.08 12.57 2.47
CA ALA A 32 -13.47 12.30 2.84
C ALA A 32 -13.68 10.89 3.45
N ALA A 33 -12.88 9.90 3.05
CA ALA A 33 -12.95 8.54 3.58
C ALA A 33 -12.40 8.41 5.01
N LEU A 34 -11.43 9.25 5.39
CA LEU A 34 -10.80 9.22 6.70
C LEU A 34 -11.79 9.50 7.85
N THR A 35 -12.91 10.19 7.57
CA THR A 35 -13.96 10.44 8.58
C THR A 35 -14.56 9.16 9.14
N ALA A 36 -14.51 8.06 8.38
CA ALA A 36 -14.99 6.76 8.81
C ALA A 36 -14.03 6.04 9.77
N ARG A 37 -12.82 6.59 10.01
CA ARG A 37 -11.79 6.08 10.94
C ARG A 37 -11.47 4.59 10.75
N GLY A 38 -11.54 4.12 9.50
CA GLY A 38 -11.23 2.74 9.12
C GLY A 38 -9.78 2.56 8.66
N PRO A 39 -9.22 1.35 8.74
CA PRO A 39 -7.86 1.09 8.26
C PRO A 39 -7.75 1.27 6.75
N ALA A 40 -6.57 1.71 6.30
CA ALA A 40 -6.18 1.62 4.90
C ALA A 40 -5.81 0.17 4.56
N ILE A 41 -6.40 -0.37 3.49
CA ILE A 41 -6.16 -1.74 3.05
C ILE A 41 -5.69 -1.78 1.59
N GLY A 42 -4.63 -2.55 1.35
CA GLY A 42 -4.11 -2.82 0.01
C GLY A 42 -4.80 -4.01 -0.67
N ASN A 43 -4.02 -4.80 -1.40
CA ASN A 43 -4.51 -6.01 -2.10
C ASN A 43 -4.76 -7.23 -1.19
N ARG A 44 -4.78 -7.06 0.14
CA ARG A 44 -5.09 -8.10 1.14
C ARG A 44 -4.24 -9.37 0.96
N ARG A 45 -2.92 -9.19 0.81
CA ARG A 45 -1.94 -10.29 0.70
C ARG A 45 -1.41 -10.78 2.05
N SER A 46 -1.66 -10.05 3.14
CA SER A 46 -1.51 -10.59 4.49
C SER A 46 -2.51 -11.73 4.69
N TYR A 47 -2.08 -12.80 5.37
CA TYR A 47 -2.87 -14.03 5.52
C TYR A 47 -4.00 -13.88 6.55
N GLY A 48 -3.69 -13.20 7.66
CA GLY A 48 -4.59 -13.02 8.81
C GLY A 48 -5.53 -11.83 8.68
N ASP A 49 -5.77 -11.17 9.81
CA ASP A 49 -6.78 -10.14 10.01
C ASP A 49 -6.26 -8.70 9.89
N ALA A 50 -4.98 -8.49 9.62
CA ALA A 50 -4.36 -7.15 9.51
C ALA A 50 -5.09 -6.19 8.55
N ALA A 51 -5.83 -6.71 7.56
CA ALA A 51 -6.61 -5.93 6.60
C ALA A 51 -8.14 -6.04 6.83
N LEU A 52 -8.59 -6.48 8.01
CA LEU A 52 -10.00 -6.71 8.34
C LEU A 52 -10.50 -5.70 9.36
N ASN A 53 -11.75 -5.25 9.18
CA ASN A 53 -12.48 -4.41 10.15
C ASN A 53 -13.95 -4.83 10.16
N ALA A 54 -14.28 -5.87 10.93
CA ALA A 54 -15.62 -6.44 10.99
C ALA A 54 -16.64 -5.45 11.57
N GLY A 55 -17.77 -5.28 10.89
CA GLY A 55 -18.80 -4.29 11.24
C GLY A 55 -18.42 -2.83 10.95
N GLY A 56 -17.14 -2.55 10.72
CA GLY A 56 -16.61 -1.22 10.49
C GLY A 56 -16.43 -0.84 9.02
N ALA A 57 -15.79 0.32 8.83
CA ALA A 57 -15.35 0.83 7.54
C ALA A 57 -13.88 0.48 7.27
N ALA A 58 -13.50 0.31 6.01
CA ALA A 58 -12.09 0.25 5.60
C ALA A 58 -11.89 0.98 4.26
N ILE A 59 -10.67 1.43 4.00
CA ILE A 59 -10.34 2.24 2.82
C ILE A 59 -9.48 1.39 1.89
N GLN A 60 -10.07 0.89 0.81
CA GLN A 60 -9.36 0.12 -0.20
C GLN A 60 -8.56 1.05 -1.12
N MET A 61 -7.24 1.07 -0.90
CA MET A 61 -6.30 2.01 -1.53
C MET A 61 -5.97 1.69 -2.99
N THR A 62 -6.47 0.57 -3.52
CA THR A 62 -6.06 -0.01 -4.81
C THR A 62 -6.52 0.76 -6.06
N ARG A 63 -6.97 2.02 -5.95
CA ARG A 63 -7.20 2.94 -7.08
C ARG A 63 -6.43 4.26 -6.92
N LEU A 64 -5.62 4.34 -5.88
CA LEU A 64 -4.57 5.34 -5.72
C LEU A 64 -3.27 4.62 -6.11
N ASP A 65 -3.06 4.40 -7.41
CA ASP A 65 -2.01 3.57 -7.98
C ASP A 65 -1.16 4.30 -9.03
N ARG A 66 -1.17 5.64 -9.02
CA ARG A 66 -0.37 6.46 -9.95
C ARG A 66 1.10 6.47 -9.56
N LEU A 67 1.95 6.43 -10.58
CA LEU A 67 3.32 6.89 -10.48
C LEU A 67 3.32 8.43 -10.55
N LEU A 68 3.95 9.09 -9.58
CA LEU A 68 3.96 10.55 -9.46
C LEU A 68 5.25 11.14 -10.03
N SER A 69 6.40 10.54 -9.72
CA SER A 69 7.69 10.95 -10.25
C SER A 69 8.69 9.79 -10.28
N PHE A 70 9.72 9.93 -11.11
CA PHE A 70 10.85 9.01 -11.16
C PHE A 70 12.12 9.78 -11.54
N ASP A 71 13.13 9.70 -10.69
CA ASP A 71 14.47 10.22 -10.96
C ASP A 71 15.31 9.11 -11.63
N THR A 72 15.68 9.35 -12.88
CA THR A 72 16.46 8.39 -13.69
C THR A 72 17.91 8.28 -13.28
N GLU A 73 18.46 9.28 -12.59
CA GLU A 73 19.84 9.29 -12.13
C GLU A 73 19.99 8.52 -10.81
N THR A 74 19.04 8.71 -9.89
CA THR A 74 19.11 8.12 -8.54
C THR A 74 18.28 6.84 -8.39
N GLY A 75 17.30 6.61 -9.26
CA GLY A 75 16.35 5.49 -9.15
C GLY A 75 15.22 5.73 -8.16
N VAL A 76 15.11 6.94 -7.59
CA VAL A 76 14.07 7.28 -6.62
C VAL A 76 12.72 7.41 -7.32
N ILE A 77 11.71 6.71 -6.80
CA ILE A 77 10.32 6.82 -7.26
C ILE A 77 9.45 7.50 -6.21
N GLU A 78 8.47 8.26 -6.68
CA GLU A 78 7.32 8.68 -5.89
C GLU A 78 6.06 8.06 -6.51
N ALA A 79 5.26 7.35 -5.72
CA ALA A 79 4.08 6.67 -6.21
C ALA A 79 2.99 6.59 -5.13
N GLU A 80 1.74 6.48 -5.57
CA GLU A 80 0.61 6.26 -4.67
C GLU A 80 0.64 4.85 -4.06
N ALA A 81 0.23 4.75 -2.79
CA ALA A 81 0.36 3.54 -1.97
C ALA A 81 -0.38 2.29 -2.51
N GLY A 82 -1.32 2.45 -3.44
CA GLY A 82 -2.12 1.39 -4.03
C GLY A 82 -1.46 0.65 -5.19
N ILE A 83 -0.35 1.15 -5.74
CA ILE A 83 0.33 0.49 -6.87
C ILE A 83 0.87 -0.89 -6.46
N PRO A 84 0.61 -1.97 -7.22
CA PRO A 84 1.22 -3.27 -6.97
C PRO A 84 2.74 -3.24 -7.18
N ILE A 85 3.51 -3.96 -6.35
CA ILE A 85 4.98 -4.00 -6.51
C ILE A 85 5.41 -4.64 -7.84
N ALA A 86 4.64 -5.60 -8.38
CA ALA A 86 4.87 -6.16 -9.71
C ALA A 86 4.78 -5.10 -10.82
N GLU A 87 3.92 -4.09 -10.64
CA GLU A 87 3.76 -3.04 -11.65
C GLU A 87 5.00 -2.15 -11.70
N LEU A 88 5.59 -1.83 -10.53
CA LEU A 88 6.87 -1.15 -10.48
C LEU A 88 7.97 -1.96 -11.17
N LEU A 89 8.08 -3.26 -10.87
CA LEU A 89 9.03 -4.13 -11.56
C LEU A 89 8.81 -4.11 -13.09
N ARG A 90 7.56 -4.24 -13.54
CA ARG A 90 7.20 -4.26 -14.97
C ARG A 90 7.59 -2.95 -15.68
N LEU A 91 7.37 -1.81 -15.03
CA LEU A 91 7.65 -0.48 -15.58
C LEU A 91 9.14 -0.15 -15.62
N PHE A 92 9.91 -0.64 -14.64
CA PHE A 92 11.27 -0.17 -14.40
C PHE A 92 12.36 -1.19 -14.75
N ALA A 93 12.08 -2.50 -14.76
CA ALA A 93 13.06 -3.52 -15.14
C ALA A 93 13.64 -3.30 -16.56
N PRO A 94 12.84 -2.94 -17.58
CA PRO A 94 13.39 -2.61 -18.91
C PRO A 94 14.31 -1.38 -18.93
N ARG A 95 14.30 -0.57 -17.87
CA ARG A 95 15.11 0.64 -17.69
C ARG A 95 16.31 0.41 -16.78
N GLY A 96 16.58 -0.84 -16.39
CA GLY A 96 17.69 -1.21 -15.50
C GLY A 96 17.40 -1.02 -14.00
N TRP A 97 16.15 -0.75 -13.62
CA TRP A 97 15.76 -0.47 -12.24
C TRP A 97 14.80 -1.53 -11.70
N MET A 98 14.93 -1.85 -10.41
CA MET A 98 14.07 -2.83 -9.73
C MET A 98 13.83 -2.37 -8.29
N PRO A 99 12.66 -2.66 -7.68
CA PRO A 99 12.49 -2.45 -6.25
C PRO A 99 13.57 -3.20 -5.45
N PRO A 100 14.17 -2.57 -4.43
CA PRO A 100 15.30 -3.16 -3.69
C PRO A 100 14.90 -4.40 -2.89
N VAL A 101 13.63 -4.50 -2.49
CA VAL A 101 13.05 -5.65 -1.79
C VAL A 101 11.80 -6.12 -2.53
N MET A 102 11.79 -7.41 -2.88
CA MET A 102 10.67 -8.08 -3.54
C MET A 102 10.12 -9.19 -2.63
N PRO A 103 8.85 -9.12 -2.18
CA PRO A 103 8.21 -10.21 -1.46
C PRO A 103 7.95 -11.41 -2.40
N GLY A 104 7.59 -12.56 -1.83
CA GLY A 104 7.31 -13.78 -2.59
C GLY A 104 6.14 -13.70 -3.58
N THR A 105 5.39 -12.60 -3.59
CA THR A 105 4.34 -12.30 -4.59
C THR A 105 4.38 -10.84 -5.01
N GLY A 106 4.28 -10.58 -6.31
CA GLY A 106 4.21 -9.23 -6.84
C GLY A 106 2.86 -8.51 -6.66
N PHE A 107 1.86 -9.17 -6.07
CA PHE A 107 0.51 -8.61 -5.93
C PHE A 107 0.31 -7.74 -4.68
N ALA A 108 1.28 -7.66 -3.77
CA ALA A 108 1.23 -6.72 -2.66
C ALA A 108 1.30 -5.28 -3.19
N THR A 109 0.58 -4.35 -2.56
CA THR A 109 0.65 -2.93 -2.91
C THR A 109 1.85 -2.27 -2.21
N LEU A 110 2.37 -1.18 -2.75
CA LEU A 110 3.47 -0.42 -2.17
C LEU A 110 3.21 -0.05 -0.70
N GLY A 111 2.02 0.47 -0.40
CA GLY A 111 1.62 0.77 0.98
C GLY A 111 1.50 -0.46 1.87
N GLY A 112 1.15 -1.62 1.31
CA GLY A 112 1.16 -2.88 2.07
C GLY A 112 2.58 -3.38 2.35
N CYS A 113 3.50 -3.19 1.40
CA CYS A 113 4.92 -3.47 1.59
C CYS A 113 5.51 -2.61 2.71
N ILE A 114 5.18 -1.32 2.74
CA ILE A 114 5.61 -0.38 3.78
C ILE A 114 4.97 -0.73 5.14
N ALA A 115 3.65 -0.91 5.19
CA ALA A 115 2.93 -1.14 6.44
C ALA A 115 3.30 -2.45 7.14
N CYS A 116 3.72 -3.47 6.38
CA CYS A 116 4.15 -4.76 6.92
C CYS A 116 5.67 -4.93 6.94
N ASP A 117 6.44 -3.88 6.64
CA ASP A 117 7.89 -3.90 6.48
C ASP A 117 8.43 -5.17 5.81
N VAL A 118 7.89 -5.46 4.61
CA VAL A 118 8.07 -6.76 3.97
C VAL A 118 9.55 -7.04 3.69
N HIS A 119 9.94 -8.31 3.73
CA HIS A 119 11.28 -8.75 3.39
C HIS A 119 11.29 -9.64 2.14
N GLY A 120 12.46 -9.76 1.52
CA GLY A 120 12.70 -10.60 0.36
C GLY A 120 13.78 -11.65 0.62
N LYS A 121 14.10 -12.45 -0.40
CA LYS A 121 15.16 -13.47 -0.33
C LYS A 121 16.55 -12.86 -0.08
N ASN A 122 16.73 -11.58 -0.43
CA ASN A 122 17.94 -10.79 -0.25
C ASN A 122 18.03 -10.06 1.10
N HIS A 123 17.11 -10.31 2.06
CA HIS A 123 17.07 -9.59 3.33
C HIS A 123 18.41 -9.57 4.08
N HIS A 124 19.17 -10.66 4.03
CA HIS A 124 20.48 -10.77 4.66
C HIS A 124 21.52 -9.75 4.17
N GLY A 125 21.36 -9.18 2.97
CA GLY A 125 22.25 -8.16 2.41
C GLY A 125 21.58 -6.81 2.15
N ALA A 126 20.27 -6.79 1.87
CA ALA A 126 19.53 -5.56 1.54
C ALA A 126 18.68 -5.02 2.70
N GLY A 127 18.29 -5.88 3.65
CA GLY A 127 17.34 -5.52 4.69
C GLY A 127 15.87 -5.67 4.29
N SER A 128 14.98 -5.01 5.03
CA SER A 128 13.53 -4.97 4.81
C SER A 128 13.11 -3.75 3.97
N PHE A 129 11.84 -3.74 3.54
CA PHE A 129 11.32 -2.71 2.63
C PHE A 129 11.45 -1.29 3.20
N GLY A 130 11.19 -1.12 4.50
CA GLY A 130 11.22 0.16 5.21
C GLY A 130 12.59 0.83 5.19
N GLN A 131 13.68 0.05 5.12
CA GLN A 131 15.04 0.56 5.04
C GLN A 131 15.35 1.29 3.72
N HIS A 132 14.46 1.18 2.73
CA HIS A 132 14.58 1.83 1.42
C HIS A 132 13.53 2.92 1.19
N VAL A 133 12.70 3.23 2.19
CA VAL A 133 11.68 4.28 2.10
C VAL A 133 12.30 5.60 2.50
N LEU A 134 12.34 6.58 1.59
CA LEU A 134 12.89 7.92 1.88
C LEU A 134 11.89 8.82 2.61
N ALA A 135 10.61 8.73 2.24
CA ALA A 135 9.53 9.47 2.86
C ALA A 135 8.18 8.81 2.59
N VAL A 136 7.20 9.11 3.44
CA VAL A 136 5.78 8.84 3.19
C VAL A 136 4.96 10.09 3.47
N THR A 137 3.96 10.35 2.64
CA THR A 137 2.91 11.31 2.97
C THR A 137 1.80 10.55 3.71
N LEU A 138 1.79 10.67 5.03
CA LEU A 138 0.80 10.05 5.89
C LEU A 138 -0.44 10.94 6.01
N MET A 139 -1.59 10.42 5.58
CA MET A 139 -2.86 11.12 5.77
C MET A 139 -3.35 10.95 7.21
N THR A 140 -3.48 12.07 7.93
CA THR A 140 -3.99 12.10 9.31
C THR A 140 -5.33 12.83 9.39
N ASP A 141 -5.96 12.86 10.56
CA ASP A 141 -7.17 13.64 10.83
C ASP A 141 -6.95 15.16 10.74
N THR A 142 -5.72 15.62 10.94
CA THR A 142 -5.31 17.02 10.77
C THR A 142 -4.81 17.36 9.35
N GLY A 143 -4.75 16.36 8.45
CA GLY A 143 -4.29 16.52 7.07
C GLY A 143 -3.05 15.68 6.73
N PRO A 144 -2.49 15.84 5.51
CA PRO A 144 -1.29 15.13 5.08
C PRO A 144 -0.05 15.59 5.87
N ARG A 145 0.76 14.64 6.32
CA ARG A 145 2.06 14.90 6.97
C ARG A 145 3.16 14.12 6.26
N ALA A 146 4.21 14.80 5.84
CA ALA A 146 5.43 14.14 5.38
C ALA A 146 6.15 13.52 6.59
N VAL A 147 6.52 12.25 6.49
CA VAL A 147 7.26 11.50 7.49
C VAL A 147 8.46 10.87 6.80
N THR A 148 9.65 11.06 7.37
CA THR A 148 10.90 10.45 6.92
C THR A 148 11.39 9.45 7.96
N PRO A 149 12.22 8.46 7.59
CA PRO A 149 12.99 7.70 8.57
C PRO A 149 13.80 8.63 9.47
N GLY A 150 13.95 8.26 10.75
CA GLY A 150 14.78 8.97 11.72
C GLY A 150 16.23 8.53 11.71
#